data_AF-A0A7X7J6M5-F1
#
_entry.id   AF-A0A7X7J6M5-F1
#
_cell.length_a   1.000
_cell.length_b   1.000
_cell.length_c   1.000
_cell.angle_alpha   90.00
_cell.angle_beta   90.00
_cell.angle_gamma   90.00
#
_symmetry.space_group_name_H-M   'P 1'
#
loop_
_entity.id
_entity.type
_entity.pdbx_description
1 polymer ?
#
loop_
_entity_poly.entity_id
_entity_poly.type
_entity_poly.pdbx_seq_one_letter_code
_entity_poly.pdbx_strand_id
1 'polypeptide(L)'
;MGRILMGVFLLMILSLGQMPVAQAAYPSEELAILKRADISALSDGRLIDNYIDVLVEMEAVKTFHSTNNFTPKEYLRFKELLKYRLELLFEIHRRKMEIPPELN
;
A
#
# COMPACT_ATOMS: atom_id res chain seq x y z
N MET A 1 28.23 -48.83 16.28
CA MET A 1 28.33 -47.77 15.25
C MET A 1 26.99 -47.14 14.85
N GLY A 2 25.86 -47.86 14.82
CA GLY A 2 24.57 -47.31 14.34
C GLY A 2 23.94 -46.17 15.17
N ARG A 3 24.20 -46.09 16.48
CA ARG A 3 23.60 -45.05 17.36
C ARG A 3 24.23 -43.66 17.20
N ILE A 4 25.49 -43.59 16.78
CA ILE A 4 26.22 -42.33 16.57
C ILE A 4 25.85 -41.76 15.18
N LEU A 5 25.71 -42.62 14.18
CA LEU A 5 25.34 -42.21 12.82
C LEU A 5 23.92 -41.60 12.75
N MET A 6 22.98 -42.13 13.52
CA MET A 6 21.60 -41.66 13.60
C MET A 6 21.47 -40.31 14.32
N GLY A 7 22.33 -40.05 15.32
CA GLY A 7 22.39 -38.76 16.03
C GLY A 7 22.96 -37.63 15.18
N VAL A 8 23.97 -37.92 14.35
CA VAL A 8 24.54 -36.94 13.41
C VAL A 8 23.53 -36.57 12.31
N PHE A 9 22.78 -37.56 11.83
CA PHE A 9 21.74 -37.32 10.81
C PHE A 9 20.59 -36.44 11.34
N LEU A 10 20.19 -36.63 12.60
CA LEU A 10 19.15 -35.82 13.25
C LEU A 10 19.61 -34.37 13.51
N LEU A 11 20.88 -34.17 13.87
CA LEU A 11 21.48 -32.85 14.05
C LEU A 11 21.60 -32.05 12.73
N MET A 12 21.86 -32.73 11.61
CA MET A 12 21.88 -32.08 10.30
C MET A 12 20.49 -31.59 9.88
N ILE A 13 19.42 -32.37 10.10
CA ILE A 13 18.06 -31.95 9.74
C ILE A 13 17.59 -30.75 10.58
N LEU A 14 17.98 -30.68 11.87
CA LEU A 14 17.65 -29.55 12.74
C LEU A 14 18.34 -28.23 12.32
N SER A 15 19.50 -28.32 11.65
CA SER A 15 20.24 -27.15 11.16
C SER A 15 19.68 -26.54 9.87
N LEU A 16 18.86 -27.27 9.10
CA LEU A 16 18.23 -26.75 7.87
C LEU A 16 16.96 -25.93 8.11
N GLY A 17 16.38 -25.98 9.33
CA GLY A 17 15.13 -25.27 9.67
C GLY A 17 15.30 -23.82 10.13
N GLN A 18 16.52 -23.28 10.13
CA GLN A 18 16.84 -21.94 10.65
C GLN A 18 17.01 -20.90 9.55
N MET A 19 16.58 -21.18 8.31
CA MET A 19 16.57 -20.16 7.25
C MET A 19 15.67 -19.00 7.71
N PRO A 20 16.20 -17.78 7.92
CA PRO A 20 15.35 -16.65 8.17
C PRO A 20 14.44 -16.50 6.95
N VAL A 21 13.14 -16.64 7.15
CA VAL A 21 12.16 -16.27 6.12
C VAL A 21 12.41 -14.80 5.88
N ALA A 22 13.05 -14.47 4.75
CA ALA A 22 13.25 -13.10 4.34
C ALA A 22 11.86 -12.50 4.17
N GLN A 23 11.42 -11.80 5.21
CA GLN A 23 10.21 -11.00 5.17
C GLN A 23 10.52 -9.91 4.15
N ALA A 24 9.98 -10.06 2.95
CA ALA A 24 10.09 -9.07 1.90
C ALA A 24 9.46 -7.79 2.46
N ALA A 25 10.29 -6.91 3.00
CA ALA A 25 9.93 -5.55 3.31
C ALA A 25 9.77 -4.87 1.96
N TYR A 26 8.57 -4.93 1.39
CA TYR A 26 8.20 -4.02 0.33
C TYR A 26 8.36 -2.62 0.92
N PRO A 27 9.26 -1.77 0.39
CA PRO A 27 9.24 -0.37 0.75
C PRO A 27 7.90 0.16 0.23
N SER A 28 6.91 0.27 1.11
CA SER A 28 5.72 1.04 0.82
C SER A 28 6.16 2.50 0.84
N GLU A 29 6.65 3.00 -0.29
CA GLU A 29 6.77 4.44 -0.45
C GLU A 29 5.37 5.02 -0.25
N GLU A 30 5.21 5.71 0.87
CA GLU A 30 3.93 6.28 1.27
C GLU A 30 3.47 7.29 0.21
N LEU A 31 2.25 7.13 -0.29
CA LEU A 31 1.71 7.95 -1.38
C LEU A 31 1.85 9.45 -1.07
N ALA A 32 2.58 10.17 -1.91
CA ALA A 32 2.78 11.61 -1.72
C ALA A 32 1.47 12.38 -1.94
N ILE A 33 1.02 13.11 -0.92
CA ILE A 33 -0.16 13.98 -1.02
C ILE A 33 0.28 15.36 -1.55
N LEU A 34 -0.15 15.66 -2.78
CA LEU A 34 0.17 16.92 -3.44
C LEU A 34 -0.69 18.08 -2.92
N LYS A 35 -0.15 19.29 -2.96
CA LYS A 35 -0.94 20.51 -2.68
C LYS A 35 -1.72 20.90 -3.93
N ARG A 36 -2.79 21.69 -3.75
CA ARG A 36 -3.65 22.15 -4.85
C ARG A 36 -2.87 22.78 -6.01
N ALA A 37 -1.85 23.59 -5.72
CA ALA A 37 -1.02 24.21 -6.76
C ALA A 37 -0.31 23.17 -7.63
N ASP A 38 0.21 22.11 -7.01
CA ASP A 38 0.91 21.02 -7.70
C ASP A 38 -0.08 20.14 -8.48
N ILE A 39 -1.27 19.90 -7.92
CA ILE A 39 -2.38 19.18 -8.60
C ILE A 39 -2.77 19.91 -9.90
N SER A 40 -2.96 21.23 -9.83
CA SER A 40 -3.32 22.03 -11.01
C SER A 40 -2.21 22.07 -12.07
N ALA A 41 -0.96 21.77 -11.71
CA ALA A 41 0.16 21.70 -12.64
C ALA A 41 0.33 20.32 -13.30
N LEU A 42 -0.37 19.28 -12.83
CA LEU A 42 -0.31 17.95 -13.43
C LEU A 42 -0.86 17.96 -14.85
N SER A 43 -0.29 17.13 -15.72
CA SER A 43 -0.94 16.78 -16.98
C SER A 43 -2.16 15.90 -16.72
N ASP A 44 -3.08 15.85 -17.68
CA ASP A 44 -4.30 15.07 -17.57
C ASP A 44 -4.03 13.58 -17.26
N GLY A 45 -3.05 12.98 -17.95
CA GLY A 45 -2.63 11.60 -17.66
C GLY A 45 -2.13 11.43 -16.23
N ARG A 46 -1.27 12.34 -15.75
CA ARG A 46 -0.74 12.27 -14.38
C ARG A 46 -1.82 12.54 -13.33
N LEU A 47 -2.82 13.34 -13.66
CA LEU A 47 -3.97 13.60 -12.78
C LEU A 47 -4.82 12.34 -12.60
N ILE A 48 -5.05 11.59 -13.69
CA ILE A 48 -5.74 10.29 -13.63
C ILE A 48 -4.89 9.25 -12.91
N ASP A 49 -3.59 9.17 -13.19
CA ASP A 49 -2.68 8.25 -12.48
C ASP A 49 -2.74 8.48 -10.95
N ASN A 50 -2.61 9.73 -10.51
CA ASN A 50 -2.70 10.08 -9.09
C ASN A 50 -4.07 9.76 -8.50
N TYR A 51 -5.14 9.92 -9.26
CA TYR A 51 -6.48 9.55 -8.82
C TYR A 51 -6.59 8.03 -8.60
N ILE A 52 -6.04 7.22 -9.51
CA ILE A 52 -6.00 5.77 -9.40
C ILE A 52 -5.14 5.34 -8.21
N ASP A 53 -3.95 5.92 -8.04
CA ASP A 53 -3.05 5.60 -6.93
C ASP A 53 -3.74 5.83 -5.57
N VAL A 54 -4.49 6.92 -5.43
CA VAL A 54 -5.28 7.20 -4.22
C VAL A 54 -6.38 6.15 -4.00
N LEU A 55 -7.07 5.71 -5.05
CA LEU A 55 -8.09 4.67 -4.92
C LEU A 55 -7.48 3.34 -4.45
N VAL A 56 -6.34 2.95 -5.02
CA VAL A 56 -5.61 1.74 -4.63
C VAL A 56 -5.17 1.80 -3.17
N GLU A 57 -4.57 2.92 -2.77
CA GLU A 57 -4.12 3.11 -1.38
C GLU A 57 -5.30 3.09 -0.39
N MET A 58 -6.40 3.75 -0.73
CA MET A 58 -7.60 3.74 0.10
C MET A 58 -8.19 2.34 0.25
N GLU A 59 -8.18 1.52 -0.80
CA GLU A 59 -8.70 0.16 -0.75
C GLU A 59 -7.78 -0.78 0.03
N ALA A 60 -6.46 -0.60 -0.11
CA ALA A 60 -5.48 -1.29 0.72
C ALA A 60 -5.71 -0.97 2.21
N VAL A 61 -5.84 0.32 2.55
CA VAL A 61 -6.10 0.76 3.94
C VAL A 61 -7.38 0.15 4.50
N LYS A 62 -8.50 0.16 3.75
CA LYS A 62 -9.75 -0.49 4.19
C LYS A 62 -9.56 -2.00 4.41
N THR A 63 -8.85 -2.66 3.49
CA THR A 63 -8.60 -4.11 3.57
C THR A 63 -7.76 -4.45 4.79
N PHE A 64 -6.70 -3.69 5.07
CA PHE A 64 -5.85 -3.88 6.25
C PHE A 64 -6.60 -3.65 7.56
N HIS A 65 -7.49 -2.66 7.60
CA HIS A 65 -8.31 -2.34 8.77
C HIS A 65 -9.68 -3.07 8.79
N SER A 66 -9.89 -4.05 7.92
CA SER A 66 -11.14 -4.84 7.90
C SER A 66 -11.34 -5.67 9.17
N THR A 67 -10.23 -6.05 9.82
CA THR A 67 -10.21 -6.92 11.00
C THR A 67 -9.69 -6.22 12.26
N ASN A 68 -9.12 -5.03 12.12
CA ASN A 68 -8.50 -4.27 13.21
C ASN A 68 -8.87 -2.79 13.12
N ASN A 69 -9.08 -2.14 14.28
CA ASN A 69 -9.39 -0.72 14.32
C ASN A 69 -8.20 0.13 13.86
N PHE A 70 -8.50 1.31 13.33
CA PHE A 70 -7.50 2.34 13.06
C PHE A 70 -6.84 2.84 14.35
N THR A 71 -5.53 3.03 14.33
CA THR A 71 -4.87 3.91 15.28
C THR A 71 -5.23 5.37 14.96
N PRO A 72 -5.08 6.31 15.92
CA PRO A 72 -5.32 7.73 15.65
C PRO A 72 -4.49 8.30 14.49
N LYS A 73 -3.25 7.83 14.32
CA LYS A 73 -2.37 8.26 13.22
C LYS A 73 -2.89 7.79 11.87
N GLU A 74 -3.26 6.51 11.75
CA GLU A 74 -3.79 5.93 10.51
C GLU A 74 -5.14 6.56 10.15
N TYR A 75 -5.99 6.86 11.13
CA TYR A 75 -7.26 7.56 10.90
C TYR A 75 -7.03 8.96 10.31
N LEU A 76 -6.10 9.73 10.88
CA LEU A 76 -5.74 11.05 10.35
C LEU A 76 -5.19 10.94 8.93
N ARG A 77 -4.34 9.94 8.68
CA ARG A 77 -3.80 9.68 7.35
C ARG A 77 -4.87 9.33 6.32
N PHE A 78 -5.82 8.46 6.67
CA PHE A 78 -6.95 8.13 5.81
C PHE A 78 -7.81 9.36 5.49
N LYS A 79 -7.99 10.27 6.47
CA LYS A 79 -8.66 11.56 6.24
C LYS A 79 -7.90 12.46 5.27
N GLU A 80 -6.58 12.44 5.26
CA GLU A 80 -5.77 13.17 4.29
C GLU A 80 -5.92 12.59 2.88
N LEU A 81 -5.91 11.25 2.73
CA LEU A 81 -6.15 10.57 1.46
C LEU A 81 -7.54 10.92 0.88
N LEU A 82 -8.58 10.95 1.73
CA LEU A 82 -9.92 11.37 1.34
C LEU A 82 -9.96 12.80 0.81
N LYS A 83 -9.27 13.74 1.48
CA LYS A 83 -9.17 15.12 1.01
C LYS A 83 -8.41 15.21 -0.32
N TYR A 84 -7.32 14.46 -0.43
CA TYR A 84 -6.52 14.43 -1.65
C TYR A 84 -7.33 13.92 -2.85
N ARG A 85 -8.10 12.84 -2.66
CA ARG A 85 -9.06 12.34 -3.66
C ARG A 85 -10.03 13.42 -4.13
N LEU A 86 -10.61 14.19 -3.21
CA LEU A 86 -11.57 15.24 -3.55
C LEU A 86 -10.92 16.38 -4.35
N GLU A 87 -9.71 16.80 -3.98
CA GLU A 87 -8.98 17.83 -4.72
C GLU A 87 -8.64 17.37 -6.15
N LEU A 88 -8.24 16.11 -6.33
CA LEU A 88 -8.04 15.50 -7.65
C LEU A 88 -9.34 15.47 -8.45
N LEU A 89 -10.46 15.04 -7.85
CA LEU A 89 -11.78 15.01 -8.50
C LEU A 89 -12.25 16.40 -8.92
N PHE A 90 -12.06 17.41 -8.09
CA PHE A 90 -12.41 18.79 -8.45
C PHE A 90 -11.59 19.27 -9.64
N GLU A 91 -10.30 18.95 -9.70
CA GLU A 91 -9.46 19.30 -10.84
C GLU A 91 -9.88 18.55 -12.11
N ILE A 92 -10.14 17.24 -12.03
CA ILE A 92 -10.64 16.42 -13.16
C ILE A 92 -11.96 16.99 -13.69
N HIS A 93 -12.88 17.31 -12.77
CA HIS A 93 -14.17 17.91 -13.12
C HIS A 93 -14.01 19.31 -13.73
N ARG A 94 -13.12 20.15 -13.17
CA ARG A 94 -12.78 21.48 -13.69
C ARG A 94 -12.27 21.41 -15.13
N ARG A 95 -11.51 20.36 -15.47
CA ARG A 95 -10.99 20.08 -16.81
C ARG A 95 -11.99 19.36 -17.72
N LYS A 96 -13.18 19.01 -17.22
CA LYS A 96 -14.22 18.24 -17.94
C LYS A 96 -13.70 16.90 -18.48
N MET A 97 -12.78 16.29 -17.75
CA MET A 97 -12.23 14.99 -18.07
C MET A 97 -13.19 13.88 -17.65
N GLU A 98 -13.15 12.75 -18.37
CA GLU A 98 -13.86 11.54 -17.96
C GLU A 98 -13.18 10.93 -16.73
N ILE A 99 -14.00 10.59 -15.72
CA ILE A 99 -13.53 9.88 -14.52
C ILE A 99 -13.64 8.38 -14.81
N PRO A 100 -12.57 7.58 -14.60
CA PRO A 100 -12.68 6.13 -14.67
C PRO A 100 -13.77 5.62 -13.72
N PRO A 101 -14.62 4.66 -14.12
CA PRO A 101 -15.62 4.10 -13.23
C PRO A 101 -14.97 3.56 -11.95
N GLU A 102 -15.62 3.72 -10.81
CA GLU A 102 -15.10 3.22 -9.53
C GLU A 102 -14.82 1.71 -9.64
N LEU A 103 -13.64 1.28 -9.18
CA LEU A 103 -13.31 -0.14 -9.03
C LEU A 103 -14.20 -0.69 -7.91
N ASN A 104 -15.29 -1.37 -8.30
CA ASN A 104 -16.18 -2.09 -7.38
C ASN A 104 -15.53 -3.36 -6.84
#